data_AF-A0A2G0WD48-F1
#
_entry.id   AF-A0A2G0WD48-F1
#
_cell.length_a   1.000
_cell.length_b   1.000
_cell.length_c   1.000
_cell.angle_alpha   90.00
_cell.angle_beta   90.00
_cell.angle_gamma   90.00
#
_symmetry.space_group_name_H-M   'P 1'
#
loop_
_entity.id
_entity.type
_entity.pdbx_description
1 polymer ?
#
loop_
_entity_poly.entity_id
_entity_poly.type
_entity_poly.pdbx_seq_one_letter_code
_entity_poly.pdbx_strand_id
1 'polypeptide(L)'
;MSHFPGWMLESAHSYLKAAEILDAQNLPHVAMVNAAIGMEILLKSFISVPDQHQGTSGETYKLDSIALAAAHQHLKSVGKTLRKTPDKHDLLTLFHAMPEAIRCSLALNSQEDSFERYRDVFTNSRYQYESSSWRFSDPLLMRLLRWTLANVVGYYKEQGSQDPFVLDYIAEVKARAAGE
;
A
#
# COMPACT_ATOMS: atom_id res chain seq x y z
N MET A 1 15.00 -9.85 3.67
CA MET A 1 13.61 -10.19 4.00
C MET A 1 13.52 -11.71 3.99
N SER A 2 13.10 -12.37 5.08
CA SER A 2 13.07 -13.85 5.14
C SER A 2 11.75 -14.46 4.65
N HIS A 3 10.74 -13.63 4.41
CA HIS A 3 9.42 -14.02 3.94
C HIS A 3 8.87 -12.99 2.96
N PHE A 4 8.31 -13.44 1.83
CA PHE A 4 7.66 -12.58 0.84
C PHE A 4 6.16 -12.81 0.91
N PRO A 5 5.36 -11.85 1.40
CA PRO A 5 3.91 -12.00 1.47
C PRO A 5 3.26 -11.76 0.11
N GLY A 6 3.50 -12.64 -0.86
CA GLY A 6 3.00 -12.49 -2.23
C GLY A 6 1.47 -12.38 -2.32
N TRP A 7 0.75 -13.10 -1.46
CA TRP A 7 -0.70 -12.97 -1.30
C TRP A 7 -1.16 -11.53 -0.97
N MET A 8 -0.38 -10.77 -0.19
CA MET A 8 -0.70 -9.36 0.09
C MET A 8 -0.50 -8.48 -1.15
N LEU A 9 0.55 -8.74 -1.95
CA LEU A 9 0.78 -8.03 -3.20
C LEU A 9 -0.33 -8.31 -4.23
N GLU A 10 -0.75 -9.57 -4.35
CA GLU A 10 -1.87 -9.96 -5.19
C GLU A 10 -3.18 -9.29 -4.76
N SER A 11 -3.41 -9.23 -3.44
CA SER A 11 -4.56 -8.53 -2.86
C SER A 11 -4.54 -7.04 -3.21
N ALA A 12 -3.39 -6.36 -3.02
CA ALA A 12 -3.25 -4.95 -3.39
C ALA A 12 -3.45 -4.70 -4.90
N HIS A 13 -2.95 -5.61 -5.75
CA HIS A 13 -3.16 -5.55 -7.19
C HIS A 13 -4.63 -5.70 -7.57
N SER A 14 -5.38 -6.56 -6.87
CA SER A 14 -6.83 -6.70 -7.07
C SER A 14 -7.57 -5.40 -6.76
N TYR A 15 -7.18 -4.69 -5.70
CA TYR A 15 -7.73 -3.36 -5.39
C TYR A 15 -7.32 -2.29 -6.40
N LEU A 16 -6.12 -2.36 -6.97
CA LEU A 16 -5.72 -1.50 -8.09
C LEU A 16 -6.59 -1.74 -9.32
N LYS A 17 -6.78 -3.00 -9.73
CA LYS A 17 -7.65 -3.37 -10.86
C LYS A 17 -9.08 -2.88 -10.63
N ALA A 18 -9.60 -3.06 -9.41
CA ALA A 18 -10.92 -2.55 -9.05
C ALA A 18 -10.99 -1.02 -9.17
N ALA A 19 -9.99 -0.30 -8.66
CA ALA A 19 -9.91 1.15 -8.78
C ALA A 19 -9.90 1.61 -10.25
N GLU A 20 -9.13 0.95 -11.11
CA GLU A 20 -9.05 1.27 -12.54
C GLU A 20 -10.39 1.04 -13.26
N ILE A 21 -11.08 -0.06 -12.95
CA ILE A 21 -12.42 -0.34 -13.51
C ILE A 21 -13.41 0.72 -13.04
N LEU A 22 -13.42 1.07 -11.75
CA LEU A 22 -14.32 2.08 -11.19
C LEU A 22 -14.08 3.47 -11.78
N ASP A 23 -12.82 3.85 -11.97
CA ASP A 23 -12.44 5.12 -12.60
C ASP A 23 -12.96 5.19 -14.05
N ALA A 24 -12.78 4.09 -14.82
CA ALA A 24 -13.30 3.98 -16.18
C ALA A 24 -14.84 4.03 -16.27
N GLN A 25 -15.54 3.69 -15.18
CA GLN A 25 -17.00 3.80 -15.05
C GLN A 25 -17.45 5.17 -14.51
N ASN A 26 -16.56 6.17 -14.43
CA ASN A 26 -16.83 7.50 -13.87
C ASN A 26 -17.25 7.47 -12.38
N LEU A 27 -16.65 6.57 -11.59
CA LEU A 27 -16.84 6.47 -10.14
C LEU A 27 -15.54 6.84 -9.37
N PRO A 28 -14.99 8.06 -9.57
CA PRO A 28 -13.63 8.41 -9.15
C PRO A 28 -13.45 8.38 -7.63
N HIS A 29 -14.50 8.68 -6.85
CA HIS A 29 -14.45 8.62 -5.39
C HIS A 29 -14.28 7.19 -4.88
N VAL A 30 -15.08 6.27 -5.43
CA VAL A 30 -15.00 4.84 -5.08
C VAL A 30 -13.67 4.26 -5.57
N ALA A 31 -13.20 4.69 -6.74
CA ALA A 31 -11.89 4.32 -7.27
C ALA A 31 -10.75 4.77 -6.32
N MET A 32 -10.76 6.02 -5.86
CA MET A 32 -9.77 6.55 -4.93
C MET A 32 -9.76 5.80 -3.60
N VAL A 33 -10.93 5.43 -3.06
CA VAL A 33 -11.02 4.61 -1.84
C VAL A 33 -10.41 3.22 -2.07
N ASN A 34 -10.67 2.57 -3.21
CA ASN A 34 -10.05 1.29 -3.53
C ASN A 34 -8.52 1.41 -3.72
N ALA A 35 -8.05 2.50 -4.32
CA ALA A 35 -6.62 2.79 -4.40
C ALA A 35 -5.98 3.00 -3.01
N ALA A 36 -6.68 3.65 -2.08
CA ALA A 36 -6.22 3.79 -0.70
C ALA A 36 -6.09 2.42 0.00
N ILE A 37 -7.05 1.51 -0.21
CA ILE A 37 -6.99 0.14 0.33
C ILE A 37 -5.79 -0.62 -0.25
N GLY A 38 -5.60 -0.57 -1.57
CA GLY A 38 -4.46 -1.23 -2.21
C GLY A 38 -3.13 -0.69 -1.69
N MET A 39 -3.02 0.63 -1.48
CA MET A 39 -1.82 1.24 -0.91
C MET A 39 -1.57 0.82 0.54
N GLU A 40 -2.62 0.80 1.37
CA GLU A 40 -2.54 0.32 2.75
C GLU A 40 -2.01 -1.12 2.80
N ILE A 41 -2.52 -2.01 1.96
CA ILE A 41 -2.08 -3.41 1.90
C ILE A 41 -0.60 -3.50 1.49
N LEU A 42 -0.16 -2.73 0.48
CA LEU A 42 1.25 -2.73 0.07
C LEU A 42 2.18 -2.27 1.18
N LEU A 43 1.88 -1.16 1.85
CA LEU A 43 2.72 -0.67 2.94
C LEU A 43 2.75 -1.67 4.10
N LYS A 44 1.59 -2.28 4.43
CA LYS A 44 1.50 -3.33 5.44
C LYS A 44 2.32 -4.56 5.11
N SER A 45 2.48 -4.91 3.83
CA SER A 45 3.26 -6.08 3.41
C SER A 45 4.73 -6.05 3.89
N PHE A 46 5.28 -4.86 4.16
CA PHE A 46 6.63 -4.70 4.68
C PHE A 46 6.77 -4.75 6.20
N ILE A 47 5.65 -4.60 6.91
CA ILE A 47 5.58 -4.57 8.39
C ILE A 47 4.65 -5.65 8.92
N SER A 48 4.38 -6.68 8.11
CA SER A 48 3.58 -7.84 8.45
C SER A 48 4.48 -9.03 8.71
N VAL A 49 4.16 -9.81 9.74
CA VAL A 49 4.78 -11.11 10.02
C VAL A 49 3.72 -12.20 9.95
N PRO A 50 4.05 -13.42 9.44
CA PRO A 50 3.12 -14.54 9.47
C PRO A 50 2.61 -14.82 10.89
N ASP A 51 1.32 -15.13 11.00
CA ASP A 51 0.65 -15.41 12.28
C ASP A 51 0.04 -16.82 12.32
N GLN A 52 -0.78 -17.16 11.31
CA GLN A 52 -1.41 -18.48 11.20
C GLN A 52 -1.23 -19.05 9.80
N HIS A 53 -1.27 -20.39 9.70
CA HIS A 53 -1.24 -21.14 8.44
C HIS A 53 -0.06 -20.80 7.50
N GLN A 54 1.12 -20.59 8.08
CA GLN A 54 2.31 -20.19 7.34
C GLN A 54 2.63 -21.16 6.18
N GLY A 55 2.92 -20.61 5.00
CA GLY A 55 3.24 -21.37 3.79
C GLY A 55 2.04 -21.98 3.06
N THR A 56 0.82 -21.63 3.44
CA THR A 56 -0.41 -22.08 2.76
C THR A 56 -1.15 -20.91 2.11
N SER A 57 -2.15 -21.20 1.27
CA SER A 57 -3.05 -20.18 0.72
C SER A 57 -3.94 -19.50 1.77
N GLY A 58 -3.99 -20.01 3.00
CA GLY A 58 -4.70 -19.43 4.14
C GLY A 58 -3.80 -18.66 5.10
N GLU A 59 -2.55 -18.38 4.74
CA GLU A 59 -1.61 -17.67 5.58
C GLU A 59 -2.17 -16.31 6.01
N THR A 60 -2.16 -16.05 7.32
CA THR A 60 -2.58 -14.77 7.90
C THR A 60 -1.38 -14.03 8.48
N TYR A 61 -1.54 -12.72 8.66
CA TYR A 61 -0.47 -11.84 9.10
C TYR A 61 -0.92 -10.96 10.27
N LYS A 62 0.03 -10.66 11.14
CA LYS A 62 -0.09 -9.58 12.14
C LYS A 62 0.89 -8.48 11.81
N LEU A 63 0.50 -7.25 12.12
CA LEU A 63 1.38 -6.10 11.97
C LEU A 63 2.41 -6.08 13.10
N ASP A 64 3.63 -5.69 12.76
CA ASP A 64 4.68 -5.37 13.72
C ASP A 64 4.27 -4.14 14.55
N SER A 65 3.82 -4.39 15.76
CA SER A 65 3.39 -3.34 16.69
C SER A 65 4.53 -2.46 17.17
N ILE A 66 5.77 -2.96 17.17
CA ILE A 66 6.96 -2.20 17.55
C ILE A 66 7.28 -1.19 16.44
N ALA A 67 7.29 -1.63 15.18
CA ALA A 67 7.49 -0.74 14.03
C ALA A 67 6.43 0.37 13.97
N LEU A 68 5.15 0.02 14.17
CA LEU A 68 4.05 0.99 14.23
C LEU A 68 4.21 1.99 15.39
N ALA A 69 4.61 1.52 16.57
CA ALA A 69 4.83 2.39 17.72
C ALA A 69 5.99 3.35 17.47
N ALA A 70 7.10 2.88 16.90
CA ALA A 70 8.25 3.72 16.56
C ALA A 70 7.88 4.81 15.54
N ALA A 71 7.19 4.44 14.45
CA ALA A 71 6.70 5.37 13.44
C ALA A 71 5.78 6.44 14.04
N HIS A 72 4.85 6.03 14.91
CA HIS A 72 3.94 6.94 15.59
C HIS A 72 4.67 7.93 16.51
N GLN A 73 5.67 7.46 17.26
CA GLN A 73 6.50 8.34 18.11
C GLN A 73 7.32 9.32 17.28
N HIS A 74 7.87 8.88 16.14
CA HIS A 74 8.54 9.77 15.20
C HIS A 74 7.59 10.87 14.71
N LEU A 75 6.41 10.51 14.22
CA LEU A 75 5.40 11.46 13.74
C LEU A 75 4.94 12.44 14.83
N LYS A 76 4.84 12.00 16.09
CA LYS A 76 4.59 12.90 17.22
C LYS A 76 5.72 13.89 17.43
N SER A 77 6.98 13.42 17.39
CA SER A 77 8.16 14.25 17.63
C SER A 77 8.32 15.37 16.59
N VAL A 78 7.89 15.12 15.35
CA VAL A 78 7.93 16.10 14.25
C VAL A 78 6.60 16.85 14.06
N GLY A 79 5.63 16.69 14.96
CA GLY A 79 4.35 17.42 14.92
C GLY A 79 3.37 16.98 13.82
N LYS A 80 3.63 15.85 13.14
CA LYS A 80 2.78 15.32 12.06
C LYS A 80 1.60 14.46 12.55
N THR A 81 1.46 14.23 13.86
CA THR A 81 0.26 13.61 14.45
C THR A 81 0.04 14.04 15.89
N LEU A 82 -1.22 14.25 16.26
CA LEU A 82 -1.68 14.49 17.65
C LEU A 82 -2.39 13.27 18.24
N ARG A 83 -2.47 12.16 17.50
CA ARG A 83 -3.22 10.96 17.91
C ARG A 83 -2.57 10.34 19.14
N LYS A 84 -3.39 9.86 20.09
CA LYS A 84 -2.90 9.23 21.32
C LYS A 84 -2.18 7.92 21.01
N THR A 85 -2.80 7.07 20.21
CA THR A 85 -2.33 5.73 19.83
C THR A 85 -1.89 5.68 18.35
N PRO A 86 -0.98 4.76 17.98
CA PRO A 86 -0.68 4.47 16.58
C PRO A 86 -1.94 4.12 15.80
N ASP A 87 -2.08 4.64 14.59
CA ASP A 87 -3.13 4.22 13.66
C ASP A 87 -2.54 3.27 12.61
N LYS A 88 -3.09 2.06 12.56
CA LYS A 88 -2.70 0.99 11.62
C LYS A 88 -3.30 1.16 10.23
N HIS A 89 -4.12 2.19 10.00
CA HIS A 89 -4.74 2.53 8.71
C HIS A 89 -4.23 3.86 8.13
N ASP A 90 -3.42 4.59 8.90
CA ASP A 90 -2.85 5.87 8.49
C ASP A 90 -1.66 5.61 7.55
N LEU A 91 -1.80 6.00 6.28
CA LEU A 91 -0.77 5.70 5.26
C LEU A 91 0.60 6.33 5.59
N LEU A 92 0.62 7.51 6.22
CA LEU A 92 1.87 8.15 6.63
C LEU A 92 2.54 7.38 7.78
N THR A 93 1.76 6.87 8.72
CA THR A 93 2.24 6.01 9.81
C THR A 93 2.79 4.69 9.26
N LEU A 94 2.08 4.06 8.31
CA LEU A 94 2.53 2.83 7.66
C LEU A 94 3.80 3.04 6.84
N PHE A 95 3.90 4.16 6.12
CA PHE A 95 5.11 4.57 5.42
C PHE A 95 6.29 4.67 6.40
N HIS A 96 6.17 5.44 7.49
CA HIS A 96 7.25 5.59 8.47
C HIS A 96 7.56 4.31 9.25
N ALA A 97 6.65 3.34 9.30
CA ALA A 97 6.89 2.03 9.90
C ALA A 97 7.73 1.11 9.00
N MET A 98 7.77 1.37 7.68
CA MET A 98 8.65 0.63 6.77
C MET A 98 10.13 0.92 7.07
N PRO A 99 11.00 -0.11 7.03
CA PRO A 99 12.44 0.10 7.15
C PRO A 99 12.95 1.14 6.15
N GLU A 100 13.72 2.13 6.62
CA GLU A 100 14.19 3.26 5.82
C GLU A 100 14.95 2.82 4.57
N ALA A 101 15.82 1.81 4.70
CA ALA A 101 16.57 1.26 3.57
C ALA A 101 15.66 0.75 2.44
N ILE A 102 14.52 0.13 2.79
CA ILE A 102 13.53 -0.36 1.82
C ILE A 102 12.80 0.83 1.17
N ARG A 103 12.40 1.84 1.96
CA ARG A 103 11.80 3.06 1.40
C ARG A 103 12.70 3.76 0.41
N CYS A 104 14.00 3.86 0.73
CA CYS A 104 15.02 4.40 -0.18
C CYS A 104 15.14 3.57 -1.45
N SER A 105 15.26 2.24 -1.31
CA SER A 105 15.36 1.31 -2.45
C SER A 105 14.17 1.40 -3.41
N LEU A 106 12.97 1.64 -2.87
CA LEU A 106 11.73 1.77 -3.65
C LEU A 106 11.44 3.22 -4.10
N ALA A 107 12.35 4.16 -3.82
CA ALA A 107 12.17 5.59 -4.05
C ALA A 107 10.90 6.19 -3.40
N LEU A 108 10.40 5.60 -2.31
CA LEU A 108 9.17 6.06 -1.65
C LEU A 108 9.36 7.35 -0.86
N ASN A 109 10.59 7.68 -0.46
CA ASN A 109 10.86 8.92 0.29
C ASN A 109 10.46 10.17 -0.49
N SER A 110 10.57 10.16 -1.82
CA SER A 110 10.12 11.29 -2.65
C SER A 110 8.59 11.42 -2.73
N GLN A 111 7.85 10.48 -2.12
CA GLN A 111 6.39 10.41 -2.14
C GLN A 111 5.77 10.64 -0.75
N GLU A 112 6.56 11.04 0.27
CA GLU A 112 6.07 11.24 1.64
C GLU A 112 4.85 12.18 1.70
N ASP A 113 4.90 13.30 0.98
CA ASP A 113 3.79 14.27 0.94
C ASP A 113 2.49 13.65 0.39
N SER A 114 2.60 12.68 -0.52
CA SER A 114 1.43 11.93 -1.01
C SER A 114 0.86 11.03 0.08
N PHE A 115 1.71 10.34 0.84
CA PHE A 115 1.25 9.52 1.97
C PHE A 115 0.61 10.37 3.06
N GLU A 116 1.13 11.57 3.32
CA GLU A 116 0.55 12.54 4.24
C GLU A 116 -0.80 13.05 3.73
N ARG A 117 -0.89 13.43 2.46
CA ARG A 117 -2.13 13.90 1.83
C ARG A 117 -3.23 12.85 1.90
N TYR A 118 -2.93 11.59 1.57
CA TYR A 118 -3.95 10.54 1.45
C TYR A 118 -4.12 9.68 2.71
N ARG A 119 -3.46 10.04 3.83
CA ARG A 119 -3.33 9.20 5.03
C ARG A 119 -4.61 8.61 5.57
N ASP A 120 -5.73 9.33 5.46
CA ASP A 120 -7.02 8.95 6.04
C ASP A 120 -8.11 8.66 5.00
N VAL A 121 -7.78 8.56 3.70
CA VAL A 121 -8.80 8.35 2.66
C VAL A 121 -9.57 7.05 2.89
N PHE A 122 -8.87 5.96 3.22
CA PHE A 122 -9.55 4.69 3.46
C PHE A 122 -10.49 4.74 4.67
N THR A 123 -10.09 5.41 5.77
CA THR A 123 -10.88 5.42 7.00
C THR A 123 -12.07 6.38 6.90
N ASN A 124 -11.85 7.58 6.34
CA ASN A 124 -12.81 8.69 6.37
C ASN A 124 -13.67 8.81 5.10
N SER A 125 -13.21 8.28 3.95
CA SER A 125 -13.89 8.53 2.67
C SER A 125 -14.79 7.39 2.18
N ARG A 126 -15.01 6.34 2.98
CA ARG A 126 -15.93 5.23 2.63
C ARG A 126 -17.35 5.70 2.37
N TYR A 127 -17.81 6.71 3.12
CA TYR A 127 -19.15 7.26 3.00
C TYR A 127 -19.06 8.73 2.57
N GLN A 128 -19.34 9.00 1.30
CA GLN A 128 -19.14 10.34 0.72
C GLN A 128 -20.02 11.44 1.36
N TYR A 129 -21.14 11.06 1.96
CA TYR A 129 -22.05 11.99 2.63
C TYR A 129 -21.56 12.46 4.00
N GLU A 130 -20.59 11.77 4.61
CA GLU A 130 -20.07 12.14 5.93
C GLU A 130 -19.27 13.45 5.87
N SER A 131 -19.30 14.22 6.96
CA SER A 131 -18.64 15.52 7.06
C SER A 131 -17.11 15.43 6.97
N SER A 132 -16.54 14.33 7.47
CA SER A 132 -15.11 14.01 7.45
C SER A 132 -14.62 13.45 6.11
N SER A 133 -15.54 13.13 5.19
CA SER A 133 -15.22 12.52 3.91
C SER A 133 -14.58 13.50 2.95
N TRP A 134 -13.65 13.01 2.13
CA TRP A 134 -13.09 13.78 1.04
C TRP A 134 -14.19 14.18 0.06
N ARG A 135 -14.28 15.48 -0.25
CA ARG A 135 -15.29 16.01 -1.19
C ARG A 135 -14.86 15.95 -2.64
N PHE A 136 -13.57 15.77 -2.88
CA PHE A 136 -12.97 15.71 -4.19
C PHE A 136 -12.14 14.44 -4.31
N SER A 137 -12.09 13.91 -5.52
CA SER A 137 -11.31 12.73 -5.86
C SER A 137 -10.37 13.11 -6.99
N ASP A 138 -9.18 12.52 -6.96
CA ASP A 138 -8.17 12.73 -7.98
C ASP A 138 -7.47 11.40 -8.31
N PRO A 139 -6.87 11.26 -9.50
CA PRO A 139 -6.27 10.00 -9.93
C PRO A 139 -4.87 9.76 -9.34
N LEU A 140 -4.30 10.70 -8.56
CA LEU A 140 -2.89 10.62 -8.16
C LEU A 140 -2.62 9.46 -7.22
N LEU A 141 -3.53 9.16 -6.28
CA LEU A 141 -3.37 8.01 -5.38
C LEU A 141 -3.39 6.68 -6.14
N MET A 142 -4.25 6.56 -7.16
CA MET A 142 -4.29 5.38 -8.02
C MET A 142 -3.01 5.24 -8.86
N ARG A 143 -2.50 6.35 -9.42
CA ARG A 143 -1.22 6.36 -10.15
C ARG A 143 -0.04 6.01 -9.24
N LEU A 144 -0.02 6.55 -8.03
CA LEU A 144 0.97 6.23 -7.02
C LEU A 144 0.90 4.75 -6.63
N LEU A 145 -0.30 4.18 -6.42
CA LEU A 145 -0.46 2.75 -6.17
C LEU A 145 0.10 1.91 -7.31
N ARG A 146 -0.24 2.23 -8.56
CA ARG A 146 0.27 1.51 -9.74
C ARG A 146 1.80 1.53 -9.79
N TRP A 147 2.40 2.69 -9.59
CA TRP A 147 3.85 2.85 -9.61
C TRP A 147 4.52 2.12 -8.44
N THR A 148 3.99 2.27 -7.22
CA THR A 148 4.51 1.59 -6.02
C THR A 148 4.41 0.07 -6.16
N LEU A 149 3.30 -0.46 -6.67
CA LEU A 149 3.14 -1.90 -6.91
C LEU A 149 4.22 -2.43 -7.85
N ALA A 150 4.45 -1.75 -8.98
CA ALA A 150 5.48 -2.16 -9.94
C ALA A 150 6.88 -2.18 -9.30
N ASN A 151 7.24 -1.15 -8.52
CA ASN A 151 8.52 -1.10 -7.82
C ASN A 151 8.65 -2.20 -6.75
N VAL A 152 7.57 -2.46 -5.99
CA VAL A 152 7.56 -3.51 -4.96
C VAL A 152 7.71 -4.89 -5.58
N VAL A 153 7.02 -5.17 -6.69
CA VAL A 153 7.17 -6.43 -7.43
C VAL A 153 8.60 -6.59 -7.96
N GLY A 154 9.18 -5.53 -8.54
CA GLY A 154 10.57 -5.52 -8.98
C GLY A 154 11.55 -5.81 -7.84
N TYR A 155 11.39 -5.12 -6.71
CA TYR A 155 12.17 -5.33 -5.50
C TYR A 155 12.03 -6.78 -4.98
N TYR A 156 10.82 -7.33 -4.92
CA TYR A 156 10.61 -8.73 -4.48
C TYR A 156 11.34 -9.71 -5.41
N LYS A 157 11.31 -9.46 -6.71
CA LYS A 157 12.03 -10.28 -7.68
C LYS A 157 13.55 -10.21 -7.49
N GLU A 158 14.11 -9.00 -7.30
CA GLU A 158 15.54 -8.79 -7.04
C GLU A 158 16.01 -9.45 -5.76
N GLN A 159 15.15 -9.46 -4.73
CA GLN A 159 15.40 -10.17 -3.47
C GLN A 159 15.22 -11.71 -3.58
N GLY A 160 14.91 -12.23 -4.77
CA GLY A 160 14.86 -13.66 -5.06
C GLY A 160 13.48 -14.33 -4.90
N SER A 161 12.40 -13.55 -4.76
CA SER A 161 11.05 -14.11 -4.65
C SER A 161 10.70 -15.00 -5.86
N GLN A 162 10.16 -16.18 -5.55
CA GLN A 162 9.61 -17.14 -6.52
C GLN A 162 8.08 -17.20 -6.45
N ASP A 163 7.45 -16.21 -5.80
CA ASP A 163 6.01 -16.15 -5.67
C ASP A 163 5.35 -16.07 -7.07
N PRO A 164 4.34 -16.93 -7.37
CA PRO A 164 3.71 -16.95 -8.69
C PRO A 164 3.17 -15.59 -9.12
N PHE A 165 2.56 -14.82 -8.21
CA PHE A 165 2.02 -13.51 -8.53
C PHE A 165 3.12 -12.55 -9.02
N VAL A 166 4.29 -12.55 -8.36
CA VAL A 166 5.44 -11.72 -8.76
C VAL A 166 5.94 -12.09 -10.15
N LEU A 167 6.03 -13.39 -10.46
CA LEU A 167 6.49 -13.87 -11.76
C LEU A 167 5.49 -13.52 -12.88
N ASP A 168 4.21 -13.77 -12.65
CA ASP A 168 3.13 -13.54 -13.60
C ASP A 168 2.95 -12.04 -13.89
N TYR A 169 3.02 -11.19 -12.85
CA TYR A 169 2.95 -9.74 -13.03
C TYR A 169 4.07 -9.21 -13.93
N ILE A 170 5.31 -9.67 -13.72
CA ILE A 170 6.44 -9.27 -14.55
C ILE A 170 6.28 -9.74 -16.00
N ALA A 171 5.79 -10.97 -16.19
CA ALA A 171 5.52 -11.51 -17.52
C ALA A 171 4.43 -10.69 -18.24
N GLU A 172 3.35 -10.34 -17.53
CA GLU A 172 2.26 -9.51 -18.05
C GLU A 172 2.75 -8.11 -18.47
N VAL A 173 3.54 -7.45 -17.62
CA VAL A 173 4.10 -6.12 -17.94
C VAL A 173 5.01 -6.18 -19.16
N LYS A 174 5.86 -7.21 -19.28
CA LYS A 174 6.72 -7.41 -20.45
C LYS A 174 5.93 -7.67 -21.72
N ALA A 175 4.87 -8.48 -21.64
CA ALA A 175 4.02 -8.77 -22.79
C ALA A 175 3.31 -7.51 -23.31
N ARG A 176 2.81 -6.65 -22.41
CA ARG A 176 2.22 -5.36 -22.77
C ARG A 176 3.23 -4.44 -23.46
N ALA A 177 4.43 -4.33 -22.92
CA ALA A 177 5.49 -3.50 -23.50
C ALA A 177 6.01 -3.99 -24.87
N ALA A 178 5.85 -5.28 -25.19
CA ALA A 178 6.27 -5.85 -26.47
C ALA A 178 5.16 -5.81 -27.55
N GLY A 179 3.92 -5.51 -27.16
CA GLY A 179 2.77 -5.38 -28.05
C GLY A 179 2.44 -3.94 -28.45
N GLU A 180 3.19 -2.96 -27.95
CA GLU A 180 3.18 -1.53 -28.32
C GLU A 180 4.33 -1.22 -29.28
#